data_AF-A0A1G6NRP4-F1
#
_entry.id   AF-A0A1G6NRP4-F1
#
_cell.length_a   1.000
_cell.length_b   1.000
_cell.length_c   1.000
_cell.angle_alpha   90.00
_cell.angle_beta   90.00
_cell.angle_gamma   90.00
#
_symmetry.space_group_name_H-M   'P 1'
#
loop_
_entity.id
_entity.type
_entity.pdbx_description
1 polymer ?
#
loop_
_entity_poly.entity_id
_entity_poly.type
_entity_poly.pdbx_seq_one_letter_code
_entity_poly.pdbx_strand_id
1 'polypeptide(L)'
;MTAEMRATLARRVKSLRLEQGMKQEELAENANVSRQTLSDIENGNTTPQAKVLQRIYEVLGIDIEPVSFDQQTDIWLGILGTLIEAVPVDRRPRAVDGAMRAITQEISAPDNVIRGRFGADVGTPTEDDLDAVARPTDPEPTDEQ
;
A
#
# COMPACT_ATOMS: atom_id res chain seq x y z
N MET A 1 -4.55 -16.31 -17.63
CA MET A 1 -3.21 -16.44 -17.03
C MET A 1 -2.24 -16.94 -18.10
N THR A 2 -1.16 -16.21 -18.39
CA THR A 2 -0.19 -16.60 -19.44
C THR A 2 0.62 -17.84 -19.02
N ALA A 3 1.29 -18.50 -19.96
CA ALA A 3 2.13 -19.67 -19.65
C ALA A 3 3.28 -19.32 -18.68
N GLU A 4 3.86 -18.13 -18.85
CA GLU A 4 4.91 -17.62 -17.96
C GLU A 4 4.40 -17.36 -16.54
N MET A 5 3.21 -16.75 -16.41
CA MET A 5 2.57 -16.57 -15.09
C MET A 5 2.31 -17.91 -14.40
N ARG A 6 1.84 -18.93 -15.14
CA ARG A 6 1.61 -20.28 -14.58
C ARG A 6 2.90 -20.91 -14.07
N ALA A 7 3.99 -20.81 -14.82
CA ALA A 7 5.28 -21.36 -14.42
C ALA A 7 5.82 -20.69 -13.14
N THR A 8 5.62 -19.37 -12.99
CA THR A 8 6.00 -18.65 -11.79
C THR A 8 5.16 -19.07 -10.58
N LEU A 9 3.85 -19.20 -10.74
CA LEU A 9 2.96 -19.71 -9.69
C LEU A 9 3.37 -21.14 -9.26
N ALA A 10 3.57 -22.02 -10.24
CA ALA A 10 3.94 -23.41 -10.04
C ALA A 10 5.21 -23.55 -9.18
N ARG A 11 6.25 -22.78 -9.53
CA ARG A 11 7.49 -22.71 -8.74
C ARG A 11 7.23 -22.20 -7.33
N ARG A 12 6.43 -21.14 -7.17
CA ARG A 12 6.15 -20.55 -5.86
C ARG A 12 5.47 -21.53 -4.91
N VAL A 13 4.40 -22.19 -5.37
CA VAL A 13 3.67 -23.20 -4.58
C VAL A 13 4.59 -24.35 -4.17
N LYS A 14 5.37 -24.87 -5.14
CA LYS A 14 6.31 -25.97 -4.88
C LYS A 14 7.39 -25.58 -3.88
N SER A 15 7.98 -24.40 -4.01
CA SER A 15 9.01 -23.91 -3.09
C SER A 15 8.48 -23.79 -1.66
N LEU A 16 7.33 -23.14 -1.48
CA LEU A 16 6.71 -22.97 -0.16
C LEU A 16 6.37 -24.30 0.51
N ARG A 17 5.83 -25.25 -0.26
CA ARG A 17 5.55 -26.60 0.25
C ARG A 17 6.82 -27.27 0.78
N LEU A 18 7.91 -27.17 0.02
CA LEU A 18 9.20 -27.77 0.38
C LEU A 18 9.85 -27.08 1.58
N GLU A 19 9.72 -25.76 1.70
CA GLU A 19 10.17 -24.99 2.87
C GLU A 19 9.49 -25.45 4.16
N GLN A 20 8.24 -25.92 4.08
CA GLN A 20 7.50 -26.50 5.20
C GLN A 20 7.71 -28.01 5.40
N GLY A 21 8.57 -28.64 4.59
CA GLY A 21 8.85 -30.07 4.67
C GLY A 21 7.69 -30.98 4.27
N MET A 22 6.64 -30.44 3.63
CA MET A 22 5.43 -31.18 3.28
C MET A 22 5.61 -32.01 2.01
N LYS A 23 5.01 -33.20 1.97
CA LYS A 23 4.78 -33.98 0.74
C LYS A 23 3.63 -33.38 -0.06
N GLN A 24 3.57 -33.70 -1.36
CA GLN A 24 2.43 -33.29 -2.19
C GLN A 24 1.10 -33.84 -1.67
N GLU A 25 1.08 -35.07 -1.15
CA GLU A 25 -0.15 -35.65 -0.57
C GLU A 25 -0.62 -34.82 0.63
N GLU A 26 0.28 -34.46 1.54
CA GLU A 26 -0.03 -33.71 2.77
C GLU A 26 -0.62 -32.32 2.46
N LEU A 27 -0.01 -31.58 1.53
CA LEU A 27 -0.56 -30.28 1.11
C LEU A 27 -1.90 -30.46 0.38
N ALA A 28 -2.06 -31.49 -0.45
CA ALA A 28 -3.29 -31.73 -1.18
C ALA A 28 -4.45 -32.07 -0.23
N GLU A 29 -4.21 -32.95 0.74
CA GLU A 29 -5.16 -33.32 1.79
C GLU A 29 -5.58 -32.10 2.61
N ASN A 30 -4.61 -31.34 3.13
CA ASN A 30 -4.88 -30.14 3.93
C ASN A 30 -5.62 -29.05 3.14
N ALA A 31 -5.30 -28.88 1.86
CA ALA A 31 -5.95 -27.90 0.98
C ALA A 31 -7.27 -28.41 0.37
N ASN A 32 -7.71 -29.62 0.72
CA ASN A 32 -8.89 -30.29 0.19
C ASN A 32 -8.91 -30.26 -1.36
N VAL A 33 -7.86 -30.81 -1.96
CA VAL A 33 -7.71 -31.04 -3.40
C VAL A 33 -7.11 -32.42 -3.65
N SER A 34 -7.27 -32.96 -4.86
CA SER A 34 -6.57 -34.20 -5.20
C SER A 34 -5.07 -33.99 -5.35
N ARG A 35 -4.27 -34.99 -4.98
CA ARG A 35 -2.82 -35.01 -5.23
C ARG A 35 -2.46 -34.74 -6.69
N GLN A 36 -3.27 -35.26 -7.63
CA GLN A 36 -3.10 -34.99 -9.06
C GLN A 36 -3.28 -33.50 -9.38
N THR A 37 -4.32 -32.86 -8.85
CA THR A 37 -4.55 -31.42 -9.01
C THR A 37 -3.36 -30.61 -8.51
N LEU A 38 -2.83 -30.95 -7.33
CA LEU A 38 -1.66 -30.26 -6.79
C LEU A 38 -0.43 -30.47 -7.69
N SER A 39 -0.20 -31.69 -8.18
CA SER A 39 0.90 -31.98 -9.11
C SER A 39 0.80 -31.16 -10.39
N ASP A 40 -0.40 -31.05 -10.98
CA ASP A 40 -0.62 -30.26 -12.18
C ASP A 40 -0.41 -28.75 -11.94
N ILE A 41 -0.75 -28.27 -10.75
CA ILE A 41 -0.47 -26.88 -10.33
C ILE A 41 1.05 -26.66 -10.19
N GLU A 42 1.76 -27.52 -9.48
CA GLU A 42 3.21 -27.39 -9.25
C GLU A 42 4.07 -27.58 -10.50
N ASN A 43 3.51 -28.17 -11.55
CA ASN A 43 4.14 -28.30 -12.87
C ASN A 43 3.67 -27.25 -13.88
N GLY A 44 2.67 -26.41 -13.53
CA GLY A 44 2.12 -25.38 -14.43
C GLY A 44 1.25 -25.94 -15.55
N ASN A 45 0.79 -27.18 -15.44
CA ASN A 45 -0.04 -27.90 -16.41
C ASN A 45 -1.49 -27.41 -16.40
N THR A 46 -1.94 -26.79 -15.31
CA THR A 46 -3.31 -26.29 -15.17
C THR A 46 -3.36 -24.86 -14.63
N THR A 47 -4.49 -24.20 -14.86
CA THR A 47 -4.81 -22.92 -14.20
C THR A 47 -5.74 -23.22 -13.03
N PRO A 48 -5.28 -23.13 -11.77
CA PRO A 48 -6.14 -23.36 -10.62
C PRO A 48 -7.23 -22.29 -10.53
N GLN A 49 -8.42 -22.68 -10.05
CA GLN A 49 -9.45 -21.72 -9.68
C GLN A 49 -8.97 -20.89 -8.48
N ALA A 50 -9.42 -19.64 -8.37
CA ALA A 50 -9.04 -18.75 -7.25
C ALA A 50 -9.26 -19.40 -5.88
N LYS A 51 -10.41 -20.07 -5.67
CA LYS A 51 -10.72 -20.79 -4.42
C LYS A 51 -9.78 -21.96 -4.13
N VAL A 52 -9.30 -22.65 -5.14
CA VAL A 52 -8.33 -23.75 -4.98
C VAL A 52 -6.99 -23.16 -4.55
N LEU A 53 -6.57 -22.10 -5.22
CA LEU A 53 -5.32 -21.43 -4.92
C LEU A 53 -5.33 -20.83 -3.51
N GLN A 54 -6.46 -20.24 -3.10
CA GLN A 54 -6.67 -19.71 -1.75
C GLN A 54 -6.44 -20.78 -0.68
N ARG A 55 -7.11 -21.94 -0.77
CA ARG A 55 -6.92 -23.03 0.20
C ARG A 55 -5.49 -23.55 0.26
N ILE A 56 -4.81 -23.65 -0.88
CA ILE A 56 -3.40 -24.06 -0.93
C ILE A 56 -2.54 -23.06 -0.15
N TYR A 57 -2.75 -21.77 -0.35
CA TYR A 57 -1.98 -20.73 0.32
C TYR A 57 -2.32 -20.59 1.81
N GLU A 58 -3.58 -20.77 2.20
CA GLU A 58 -3.99 -20.84 3.62
C GLU A 58 -3.21 -21.93 4.37
N VAL A 59 -3.11 -23.15 3.79
CA VAL A 59 -2.31 -24.24 4.37
C VAL A 59 -0.83 -23.88 4.43
N LEU A 60 -0.32 -23.19 3.41
CA LEU A 60 1.05 -22.71 3.36
C LEU A 60 1.29 -21.47 4.25
N GLY A 61 0.31 -21.04 5.05
CA GLY A 61 0.45 -19.88 5.94
C GLY A 61 0.67 -18.56 5.18
N ILE A 62 0.25 -18.51 3.92
CA ILE A 62 0.17 -17.28 3.15
C ILE A 62 -1.24 -16.76 3.26
N ASP A 63 -1.40 -15.69 4.05
CA ASP A 63 -2.60 -14.87 4.00
C ASP A 63 -2.69 -14.23 2.61
N ILE A 64 -3.50 -14.84 1.74
CA ILE A 64 -4.10 -14.12 0.62
C ILE A 64 -5.39 -13.49 1.13
N GLU A 65 -5.31 -12.65 2.14
CA GLU A 65 -6.32 -11.62 2.28
C GLU A 65 -6.13 -10.70 1.07
N PRO A 66 -7.05 -10.69 0.08
CA PRO A 66 -7.01 -9.63 -0.91
C PRO A 66 -7.06 -8.33 -0.11
N VAL A 67 -6.03 -7.49 -0.25
CA VAL A 67 -6.05 -6.17 0.37
C VAL A 67 -7.30 -5.48 -0.14
N SER A 68 -8.30 -5.38 0.72
CA SER A 68 -9.55 -4.71 0.40
C SER A 68 -9.29 -3.23 0.62
N PHE A 69 -9.33 -2.49 -0.47
CA PHE A 69 -9.29 -1.05 -0.42
C PHE A 69 -10.73 -0.53 -0.42
N ASP A 70 -10.92 0.69 0.06
CA ASP A 70 -12.21 1.35 -0.13
C ASP A 70 -12.46 1.58 -1.64
N GLN A 71 -13.73 1.77 -2.00
CA GLN A 71 -14.14 1.95 -3.40
C GLN A 71 -13.39 3.09 -4.11
N GLN A 72 -13.03 4.15 -3.38
CA GLN A 72 -12.32 5.29 -3.95
C GLN A 72 -10.87 4.93 -4.26
N THR A 73 -10.20 4.18 -3.38
CA THR A 73 -8.85 3.68 -3.58
C THR A 73 -8.76 2.70 -4.75
N ASP A 74 -9.75 1.82 -4.93
CA ASP A 74 -9.81 0.91 -6.09
C ASP A 74 -9.84 1.67 -7.44
N ILE A 75 -10.59 2.77 -7.51
CA ILE A 75 -10.63 3.64 -8.71
C ILE A 75 -9.23 4.20 -9.00
N TRP A 76 -8.54 4.70 -7.97
CA TRP A 76 -7.19 5.24 -8.11
C TRP A 76 -6.19 4.16 -8.55
N LEU A 77 -6.27 2.95 -7.99
CA LEU A 77 -5.41 1.83 -8.39
C LEU A 77 -5.59 1.47 -9.87
N GLY A 78 -6.82 1.50 -10.39
CA GLY A 78 -7.10 1.29 -11.80
C GLY A 78 -6.47 2.35 -12.71
N ILE A 79 -6.56 3.62 -12.32
CA ILE A 79 -5.93 4.74 -13.05
C ILE A 79 -4.41 4.60 -13.01
N LEU A 80 -3.83 4.35 -11.83
CA LEU A 80 -2.39 4.17 -11.66
C LEU A 80 -1.87 3.01 -12.52
N GLY A 81 -2.56 1.87 -12.53
CA GLY A 81 -2.22 0.74 -13.38
C GLY A 81 -2.20 1.13 -14.88
N THR A 82 -3.21 1.89 -15.32
CA THR A 82 -3.28 2.39 -16.70
C THR A 82 -2.12 3.32 -17.04
N LEU A 83 -1.74 4.21 -16.12
CA LEU A 83 -0.62 5.12 -16.30
C LEU A 83 0.72 4.37 -16.33
N ILE A 84 0.90 3.37 -15.47
CA ILE A 84 2.10 2.52 -15.46
C ILE A 84 2.25 1.76 -16.77
N GLU A 85 1.15 1.24 -17.34
CA GLU A 85 1.17 0.55 -18.63
C GLU A 85 1.61 1.48 -19.78
N ALA A 86 1.23 2.76 -19.72
CA ALA A 86 1.65 3.76 -20.70
C ALA A 86 3.16 4.11 -20.61
N VAL A 87 3.85 3.77 -19.51
CA VAL A 87 5.30 3.99 -19.37
C VAL A 87 6.07 2.83 -20.03
N PRO A 88 7.09 3.10 -20.87
CA PRO A 88 7.96 2.06 -21.42
C PRO A 88 8.59 1.19 -20.33
N VAL A 89 8.66 -0.12 -20.59
CA VAL A 89 8.99 -1.15 -19.61
C VAL A 89 10.32 -0.86 -18.87
N ASP A 90 11.33 -0.37 -19.58
CA ASP A 90 12.64 -0.01 -19.04
C ASP A 90 12.61 1.20 -18.09
N ARG A 91 11.61 2.07 -18.22
CA ARG A 91 11.43 3.28 -17.41
C ARG A 91 10.45 3.11 -16.25
N ARG A 92 9.64 2.03 -16.24
CA ARG A 92 8.65 1.76 -15.20
C ARG A 92 9.23 1.78 -13.79
N PRO A 93 10.38 1.12 -13.47
CA PRO A 93 10.92 1.10 -12.11
C PRO A 93 11.22 2.52 -11.57
N ARG A 94 11.82 3.38 -12.40
CA ARG A 94 12.12 4.76 -12.02
C ARG A 94 10.86 5.60 -11.81
N ALA A 95 9.85 5.42 -12.65
CA ALA A 95 8.58 6.14 -12.53
C ALA A 95 7.82 5.74 -11.25
N VAL A 96 7.75 4.44 -10.97
CA VAL A 96 7.09 3.91 -9.77
C VAL A 96 7.83 4.34 -8.50
N ASP A 97 9.17 4.32 -8.49
CA ASP A 97 9.96 4.81 -7.34
C ASP A 97 9.66 6.28 -7.04
N GLY A 98 9.56 7.13 -8.08
CA GLY A 98 9.17 8.53 -7.93
C GLY A 98 7.78 8.71 -7.32
N ALA A 99 6.80 7.95 -7.80
CA ALA A 99 5.43 7.99 -7.27
C ALA A 99 5.37 7.49 -5.81
N MET A 100 6.06 6.40 -5.50
CA MET A 100 6.15 5.85 -4.14
C MET A 100 6.76 6.86 -3.17
N ARG A 101 7.85 7.54 -3.56
CA ARG A 101 8.48 8.59 -2.74
C ARG A 101 7.52 9.72 -2.43
N ALA A 102 6.74 10.18 -3.41
CA ALA A 102 5.74 11.23 -3.20
C ALA A 102 4.69 10.78 -2.17
N ILE A 103 4.18 9.55 -2.28
CA ILE A 103 3.20 9.00 -1.32
C ILE A 103 3.82 8.87 0.08
N THR A 104 5.05 8.36 0.20
CA THR A 104 5.74 8.23 1.49
C THR A 104 6.00 9.58 2.16
N GLN A 105 6.26 10.64 1.37
CA GLN A 105 6.40 12.00 1.89
C GLN A 105 5.11 12.50 2.53
N GLU A 106 3.95 12.23 1.92
CA GLU A 106 2.65 12.59 2.49
C GLU A 106 2.33 11.82 3.78
N ILE A 107 2.69 10.53 3.85
CA ILE A 107 2.54 9.73 5.09
C ILE A 107 3.42 10.29 6.24
N SER A 108 4.57 10.86 5.89
CA SER A 108 5.55 11.40 6.86
C SER A 108 5.34 12.87 7.19
N ALA A 109 4.42 13.57 6.50
CA ALA A 109 4.15 14.97 6.75
C ALA A 109 3.35 15.12 8.05
N PRO A 110 3.80 15.93 9.04
CA PRO A 110 2.98 16.22 10.20
C PRO A 110 1.71 16.95 9.77
N ASP A 111 0.56 16.46 10.22
CA ASP A 111 -0.75 17.10 10.05
C ASP A 111 -0.62 18.60 10.40
N ASN A 112 -0.98 19.48 9.46
CA ASN A 112 -1.02 20.95 9.57
C ASN A 112 0.24 21.77 9.25
N VAL A 113 0.76 21.67 8.02
CA VAL A 113 1.34 22.87 7.38
C VAL A 113 0.44 23.29 6.23
N ILE A 114 -0.49 24.21 6.52
CA ILE A 114 -1.09 25.03 5.47
C ILE A 114 0.05 25.87 4.88
N ARG A 115 0.69 25.38 3.81
CA ARG A 115 1.57 26.21 2.98
C ARG A 115 0.71 27.19 2.19
N GLY A 116 0.32 28.27 2.86
CA GLY A 116 -0.19 29.46 2.20
C GLY A 116 0.88 30.01 1.26
N ARG A 117 0.46 30.41 0.05
CA ARG A 117 1.31 30.88 -1.06
C ARG A 117 2.02 32.23 -0.81
N PHE A 118 1.99 32.78 0.40
CA PHE A 118 2.69 34.02 0.72
C PHE A 118 3.37 33.90 2.09
N GLY A 119 4.68 34.12 2.11
CA GLY A 119 5.56 33.85 3.24
C GLY A 119 5.33 34.76 4.45
N ALA A 120 5.17 34.13 5.60
CA ALA A 120 6.02 34.26 6.78
C ALA A 120 5.60 33.13 7.72
N ASP A 121 6.54 32.36 8.26
CA ASP A 121 6.27 31.45 9.38
C ASP A 121 5.90 32.32 10.59
N VAL A 122 4.62 32.62 10.74
CA VAL A 122 4.07 33.07 12.01
C VAL A 122 3.48 31.82 12.66
N GLY A 123 4.25 31.24 13.59
CA GLY A 123 3.79 30.13 14.41
C GLY A 123 2.45 30.46 15.07
N THR A 124 1.70 29.42 15.41
CA THR A 124 0.44 29.54 16.16
C THR A 124 0.69 30.31 17.46
N PRO A 125 -0.02 31.42 17.73
CA PRO A 125 0.06 32.10 19.01
C PRO A 125 -0.30 31.13 20.14
N THR A 126 0.48 31.16 21.21
CA THR A 126 0.22 30.41 22.43
C THR A 126 -0.83 31.12 23.28
N GLU A 127 -1.46 30.42 24.24
CA GLU A 127 -2.42 31.06 25.16
C GLU A 127 -1.80 32.24 25.95
N ASP A 128 -0.49 32.19 26.22
CA ASP A 128 0.27 33.28 26.86
C ASP A 128 0.32 34.56 26.00
N ASP A 129 0.23 34.44 24.66
CA ASP A 129 0.25 35.59 23.74
C ASP A 129 -1.08 36.37 23.73
N LEU A 130 -2.18 35.73 24.14
CA LEU A 130 -3.51 36.34 24.17
C LEU A 130 -3.72 37.23 25.41
N ASP A 131 -3.06 36.90 26.53
CA ASP A 131 -3.15 37.66 27.79
C ASP A 131 -2.45 39.03 27.72
N ALA A 132 -1.52 39.21 26.77
CA ALA A 132 -0.80 40.48 26.58
C ALA A 132 -1.66 41.61 25.99
N VAL A 133 -2.85 41.30 25.44
CA VAL A 133 -3.71 42.29 24.74
C VAL A 133 -4.73 42.95 25.69
N ALA A 134 -4.91 42.45 26.91
CA ALA A 134 -5.90 42.95 27.85
C ALA A 134 -5.30 43.87 28.93
N ARG A 135 -4.79 45.04 28.54
CA ARG A 135 -4.70 46.19 29.45
C ARG A 135 -5.16 47.47 28.75
N PRO A 136 -6.30 48.07 29.15
CA PRO A 136 -6.62 49.41 28.70
C PRO A 136 -5.56 50.36 29.25
N THR A 137 -4.75 50.95 28.37
CA THR A 137 -3.88 52.07 28.74
C THR A 137 -4.78 53.26 29.06
N ASP A 138 -4.71 53.74 30.31
CA ASP A 138 -5.32 55.01 30.73
C ASP A 138 -4.91 56.14 29.76
N PRO A 139 -5.80 57.09 29.45
CA PRO A 139 -5.43 58.24 28.61
C PRO A 139 -4.44 59.14 29.36
N GLU A 140 -3.23 59.33 28.79
CA GLU A 140 -2.25 60.30 29.28
C GLU A 140 -2.77 61.75 29.13
N PRO A 141 -2.38 62.68 30.04
CA PRO A 141 -2.88 64.04 30.05
C PRO A 141 -2.27 64.87 28.92
N THR A 142 -3.12 65.64 28.24
CA THR A 142 -2.71 66.59 27.21
C THR A 142 -2.06 67.80 27.87
N ASP A 143 -0.74 67.94 27.76
CA ASP A 143 -0.05 69.19 28.10
C ASP A 143 -0.25 70.23 26.99
N GLU A 144 -1.00 71.28 27.32
CA GLU A 144 -1.11 72.54 26.57
C GLU A 144 0.20 73.33 26.67
N GLN A 145 0.81 73.68 25.53
CA GLN A 145 1.46 74.98 25.27
C GLN A 145 1.37 75.35 23.79
#